data_AF-A0A1D2TIF3-F1
#
_entry.id   AF-A0A1D2TIF3-F1
#
_cell.length_a   1.000
_cell.length_b   1.000
_cell.length_c   1.000
_cell.angle_alpha   90.00
_cell.angle_beta   90.00
_cell.angle_gamma   90.00
#
_symmetry.space_group_name_H-M   'P 1'
#
loop_
_entity.id
_entity.type
_entity.pdbx_description
1 polymer ?
#
loop_
_entity_poly.entity_id
_entity_poly.type
_entity_poly.pdbx_seq_one_letter_code
_entity_poly.pdbx_strand_id
1 'polypeptide(L)'
;MYIVTFFKCYPDERSCKEFFKQQRSEAHSCCNRCGSLQLRWEDKASRWRCKECKQTMSLKQGTVMENSNLGFKVWLWGLFLMSLTKKGFSALEMQRLLGHKRYEPIWLMMHKIRLSMGQRDEKYTLDGYIEMDEGFFEGHRKHNQDGSPAKELDRQVKAVAAVSRQPVPADKQQKHRSHTKARYVKMNLVERLANKDVRYESQKMIAGEATVLTDGKPCYNTLKAICVKHQKMVVTDKKEVSKLFPWVHIAISNVKKKILGLHHQIKDVYMQNYLNEFCYKFNRRFFGQALFDRLIIATLSQPWYKPSRG
;
A
#
# COMPACT_ATOMS: atom_id res chain seq x y z
N MET A 1 -18.41 -2.96 8.16
CA MET A 1 -19.03 -2.12 9.19
C MET A 1 -19.43 -0.78 8.60
N TYR A 2 -20.65 -0.31 8.88
CA TYR A 2 -21.10 1.04 8.53
C TYR A 2 -20.47 2.09 9.46
N ILE A 3 -20.29 3.32 8.96
CA ILE A 3 -19.69 4.43 9.71
C ILE A 3 -20.38 4.71 11.05
N VAL A 4 -21.73 4.71 11.06
CA VAL A 4 -22.52 4.97 12.28
C VAL A 4 -22.30 3.88 13.31
N THR A 5 -22.29 2.61 12.89
CA THR A 5 -22.03 1.47 13.77
C THR A 5 -20.63 1.55 14.37
N PHE A 6 -19.62 1.90 13.56
CA PHE A 6 -18.24 2.03 14.03
C PHE A 6 -18.11 3.03 15.19
N PHE A 7 -18.63 4.25 15.02
CA PHE A 7 -18.50 5.27 16.06
C PHE A 7 -19.35 4.98 17.32
N LYS A 8 -20.43 4.21 17.19
CA LYS A 8 -21.18 3.70 18.35
C LYS A 8 -20.39 2.64 19.13
N CYS A 9 -19.67 1.75 18.45
CA CYS A 9 -18.87 0.71 19.09
C CYS A 9 -17.57 1.25 19.71
N TYR A 10 -16.97 2.30 19.10
CA TYR A 10 -15.67 2.83 19.49
C TYR A 10 -15.71 4.35 19.75
N PRO A 11 -16.53 4.84 20.71
CA PRO A 11 -16.72 6.28 20.93
C PRO A 11 -15.51 6.93 21.64
N ASP A 12 -14.70 6.17 22.36
CA ASP A 12 -13.69 6.70 23.28
C ASP A 12 -12.36 5.92 23.26
N GLU A 13 -11.37 6.43 24.00
CA GLU A 13 -10.04 5.82 24.11
C GLU A 13 -10.08 4.41 24.73
N ARG A 14 -11.02 4.17 25.67
CA ARG A 14 -11.12 2.90 26.40
C ARG A 14 -11.60 1.78 25.49
N SER A 15 -12.70 2.00 24.77
CA SER A 15 -13.26 1.07 23.78
C SER A 15 -12.26 0.77 22.66
N CYS A 16 -11.53 1.79 22.17
CA CYS A 16 -10.48 1.59 21.17
C CYS A 16 -9.29 0.79 21.71
N LYS A 17 -8.87 1.02 22.96
CA LYS A 17 -7.81 0.24 23.63
C LYS A 17 -8.21 -1.23 23.76
N GLU A 18 -9.45 -1.49 24.20
CA GLU A 18 -9.94 -2.86 24.38
C GLU A 18 -10.02 -3.60 23.03
N PHE A 19 -10.47 -2.91 21.96
CA PHE A 19 -10.44 -3.47 20.61
C PHE A 19 -9.04 -3.96 20.23
N PHE A 20 -8.01 -3.13 20.35
CA PHE A 20 -6.65 -3.52 20.00
C PHE A 20 -6.12 -4.64 20.91
N LYS A 21 -6.43 -4.60 22.20
CA LYS A 21 -6.04 -5.64 23.15
C LYS A 21 -6.67 -6.97 22.78
N GLN A 22 -7.95 -7.00 22.41
CA GLN A 22 -8.63 -8.22 21.96
C GLN A 22 -7.94 -8.77 20.70
N GLN A 23 -7.81 -7.94 19.65
CA GLN A 23 -7.16 -8.34 18.39
C GLN A 23 -5.74 -8.88 18.61
N ARG A 24 -4.99 -8.28 19.53
CA ARG A 24 -3.65 -8.75 19.86
C ARG A 24 -3.62 -9.98 20.74
N SER A 25 -4.58 -10.18 21.62
CA SER A 25 -4.64 -11.39 22.46
C SER A 25 -4.97 -12.62 21.62
N GLU A 26 -5.80 -12.46 20.58
CA GLU A 26 -6.09 -13.50 19.60
C GLU A 26 -4.86 -13.86 18.73
N ALA A 27 -4.02 -12.86 18.40
CA ALA A 27 -2.86 -13.04 17.53
C ALA A 27 -1.53 -13.35 18.26
N HIS A 28 -1.38 -12.94 19.52
CA HIS A 28 -0.12 -12.99 20.27
C HIS A 28 -0.33 -13.61 21.64
N SER A 29 0.06 -14.87 21.77
CA SER A 29 -0.18 -15.69 22.97
C SER A 29 1.06 -15.87 23.87
N CYS A 30 2.25 -15.39 23.48
CA CYS A 30 3.50 -15.72 24.17
C CYS A 30 4.44 -14.51 24.39
N CYS A 31 5.33 -14.62 25.37
CA CYS A 31 6.39 -13.65 25.61
C CYS A 31 7.44 -13.64 24.48
N ASN A 32 7.76 -12.47 23.93
CA ASN A 32 8.76 -12.32 22.87
C ASN A 32 10.21 -12.63 23.28
N ARG A 33 10.50 -12.75 24.59
CA ARG A 33 11.84 -13.06 25.11
C ARG A 33 12.04 -14.52 25.47
N CYS A 34 11.05 -15.15 26.08
CA CYS A 34 11.17 -16.51 26.64
C CYS A 34 10.13 -17.51 26.12
N GLY A 35 9.17 -17.09 25.28
CA GLY A 35 8.12 -17.96 24.75
C GLY A 35 7.00 -18.32 25.73
N SER A 36 7.12 -17.97 27.02
CA SER A 36 6.09 -18.27 28.02
C SER A 36 4.71 -17.69 27.67
N LEU A 37 3.66 -18.50 27.90
CA LEU A 37 2.25 -18.10 27.76
C LEU A 37 1.72 -17.38 29.02
N GLN A 38 2.51 -17.33 30.10
CA GLN A 38 2.11 -16.75 31.38
C GLN A 38 2.25 -15.23 31.37
N LEU A 39 1.31 -14.56 30.69
CA LEU A 39 1.26 -13.11 30.57
C LEU A 39 0.21 -12.51 31.51
N ARG A 40 0.58 -11.45 32.24
CA ARG A 40 -0.35 -10.63 33.04
C ARG A 40 -0.62 -9.32 32.31
N TRP A 41 -1.89 -8.95 32.12
CA TRP A 41 -2.27 -7.64 31.59
C TRP A 41 -2.15 -6.55 32.67
N GLU A 42 -1.49 -5.44 32.34
CA GLU A 42 -1.38 -4.23 33.18
C GLU A 42 -2.15 -3.08 32.51
N ASP A 43 -3.42 -2.88 32.91
CA ASP A 43 -4.34 -1.99 32.17
C ASP A 43 -3.90 -0.52 32.11
N LYS A 44 -3.39 0.02 33.23
CA LYS A 44 -2.90 1.41 33.32
C LYS A 44 -1.74 1.67 32.37
N ALA A 45 -0.82 0.71 32.24
CA ALA A 45 0.34 0.81 31.37
C ALA A 45 0.09 0.28 29.95
N SER A 46 -1.11 -0.27 29.68
CA SER A 46 -1.50 -0.85 28.39
C SER A 46 -0.45 -1.83 27.86
N ARG A 47 -0.01 -2.77 28.71
CA ARG A 47 1.06 -3.72 28.39
C ARG A 47 0.84 -5.08 29.04
N TRP A 48 1.43 -6.11 28.46
CA TRP A 48 1.58 -7.40 29.09
C TRP A 48 2.91 -7.47 29.83
N ARG A 49 2.94 -8.15 30.98
CA ARG A 49 4.15 -8.51 31.71
C ARG A 49 4.24 -10.03 31.82
N CYS A 50 5.35 -10.59 31.35
CA CYS A 50 5.63 -12.01 31.50
C CYS A 50 5.87 -12.34 32.98
N LYS A 51 5.24 -13.39 33.50
CA LYS A 51 5.41 -13.81 34.89
C LYS A 51 6.78 -14.47 35.13
N GLU A 52 7.35 -15.11 34.12
CA GLU A 52 8.65 -15.80 34.18
C GLU A 52 9.82 -14.82 34.06
N CYS A 53 10.08 -14.28 32.85
CA CYS A 53 11.26 -13.43 32.61
C CYS A 53 11.05 -11.94 32.95
N LYS A 54 9.88 -11.56 33.46
CA LYS A 54 9.48 -10.17 33.80
C LYS A 54 9.47 -9.17 32.64
N GLN A 55 9.77 -9.60 31.41
CA GLN A 55 9.72 -8.76 30.22
C GLN A 55 8.34 -8.14 30.04
N THR A 56 8.31 -6.86 29.68
CA THR A 56 7.07 -6.14 29.35
C THR A 56 6.91 -5.93 27.86
N MET A 57 5.68 -6.02 27.38
CA MET A 57 5.33 -5.84 25.97
C MET A 57 4.16 -4.87 25.87
N SER A 58 4.39 -3.67 25.33
CA SER A 58 3.31 -2.68 25.20
C SER A 58 2.31 -3.08 24.12
N LEU A 59 1.06 -2.61 24.24
CA LEU A 59 0.01 -2.86 23.26
C LEU A 59 0.36 -2.34 21.85
N LYS A 60 1.28 -1.37 21.76
CA LYS A 60 1.76 -0.79 20.50
C LYS A 60 3.02 -1.48 19.93
N GLN A 61 3.78 -2.19 20.75
CA GLN A 61 5.04 -2.82 20.34
C GLN A 61 4.83 -3.91 19.29
N GLY A 62 5.59 -3.89 18.20
CA GLY A 62 5.47 -4.83 17.07
C GLY A 62 4.33 -4.50 16.11
N THR A 63 3.74 -3.31 16.21
CA THR A 63 2.62 -2.86 15.36
C THR A 63 2.95 -1.57 14.63
N VAL A 64 2.06 -1.14 13.73
CA VAL A 64 2.12 0.20 13.09
C VAL A 64 2.19 1.35 14.11
N MET A 65 1.68 1.13 15.32
CA MET A 65 1.60 2.14 16.38
C MET A 65 2.90 2.26 17.19
N GLU A 66 3.89 1.42 16.93
CA GLU A 66 5.14 1.43 17.65
C GLU A 66 5.86 2.79 17.53
N ASN A 67 6.44 3.23 18.65
CA ASN A 67 7.08 4.54 18.79
C ASN A 67 6.12 5.69 18.42
N SER A 68 4.86 5.61 18.89
CA SER A 68 3.85 6.66 18.72
C SER A 68 3.18 7.03 20.04
N ASN A 69 3.12 8.33 20.29
CA ASN A 69 2.41 8.92 21.43
C ASN A 69 0.93 9.20 21.14
N LEU A 70 0.43 8.94 19.92
CA LEU A 70 -0.99 9.09 19.60
C LEU A 70 -1.86 8.08 20.37
N GLY A 71 -3.03 8.51 20.83
CA GLY A 71 -4.00 7.64 21.48
C GLY A 71 -4.55 6.55 20.55
N PHE A 72 -5.03 5.46 21.14
CA PHE A 72 -5.67 4.34 20.45
C PHE A 72 -6.91 4.78 19.68
N LYS A 73 -7.67 5.78 20.16
CA LYS A 73 -8.81 6.34 19.43
C LYS A 73 -8.38 6.96 18.10
N VAL A 74 -7.33 7.77 18.13
CA VAL A 74 -6.79 8.43 16.92
C VAL A 74 -6.34 7.39 15.91
N TRP A 75 -5.66 6.33 16.36
CA TRP A 75 -5.22 5.23 15.51
C TRP A 75 -6.39 4.43 14.92
N LEU A 76 -7.34 3.99 15.75
CA LEU A 76 -8.45 3.15 15.31
C LEU A 76 -9.35 3.91 14.33
N TRP A 77 -9.71 5.16 14.65
CA TRP A 77 -10.50 6.01 13.77
C TRP A 77 -9.74 6.34 12.49
N GLY A 78 -8.44 6.62 12.56
CA GLY A 78 -7.60 6.87 11.39
C GLY A 78 -7.54 5.66 10.45
N LEU A 79 -7.36 4.45 10.99
CA LEU A 79 -7.39 3.19 10.23
C LEU A 79 -8.76 2.99 9.57
N PHE A 80 -9.85 3.21 10.31
CA PHE A 80 -11.20 3.10 9.77
C PHE A 80 -11.43 4.06 8.61
N LEU A 81 -11.13 5.35 8.79
CA LEU A 81 -11.28 6.38 7.75
C LEU A 81 -10.41 6.08 6.52
N MET A 82 -9.15 5.64 6.71
CA MET A 82 -8.30 5.25 5.60
C MET A 82 -8.84 4.04 4.83
N SER A 83 -9.58 3.14 5.48
CA SER A 83 -10.24 1.99 4.83
C SER A 83 -11.60 2.33 4.21
N LEU A 84 -12.28 3.39 4.68
CA LEU A 84 -13.65 3.72 4.32
C LEU A 84 -13.83 4.12 2.84
N THR A 85 -12.85 4.81 2.28
CA THR A 85 -12.93 5.39 0.92
C THR A 85 -11.78 4.92 0.02
N LYS A 86 -12.13 4.60 -1.24
CA LYS A 86 -11.17 4.26 -2.30
C LYS A 86 -10.28 5.46 -2.66
N LYS A 87 -10.86 6.67 -2.69
CA LYS A 87 -10.12 7.91 -2.97
C LYS A 87 -9.21 8.29 -1.80
N GLY A 88 -9.63 8.07 -0.55
CA GLY A 88 -8.85 8.47 0.62
C GLY A 88 -9.07 9.94 1.01
N PHE A 89 -8.27 10.41 1.97
CA PHE A 89 -8.35 11.77 2.53
C PHE A 89 -6.98 12.46 2.44
N SER A 90 -6.97 13.78 2.40
CA SER A 90 -5.75 14.56 2.67
C SER A 90 -5.40 14.46 4.16
N ALA A 91 -4.15 14.72 4.52
CA ALA A 91 -3.75 14.71 5.93
C ALA A 91 -4.42 15.82 6.75
N LEU A 92 -4.70 16.97 6.13
CA LEU A 92 -5.43 18.06 6.77
C LEU A 92 -6.89 17.68 7.03
N GLU A 93 -7.54 17.02 6.06
CA GLU A 93 -8.90 16.52 6.24
C GLU A 93 -8.96 15.40 7.29
N MET A 94 -7.99 14.49 7.28
CA MET A 94 -7.86 13.48 8.34
C MET A 94 -7.69 14.13 9.72
N GLN A 95 -6.86 15.17 9.84
CA GLN A 95 -6.67 15.91 11.09
C GLN A 95 -7.99 16.53 11.57
N ARG A 96 -8.74 17.17 10.65
CA ARG A 96 -10.04 17.79 10.93
C ARG A 96 -11.04 16.76 11.44
N LEU A 97 -11.16 15.62 10.75
CA LEU A 97 -12.07 14.53 11.13
C LEU A 97 -11.72 13.89 12.48
N LEU A 98 -10.43 13.81 12.81
CA LEU A 98 -9.96 13.27 14.09
C LEU A 98 -9.96 14.30 15.23
N GLY A 99 -10.17 15.58 14.93
CA GLY A 99 -10.11 16.68 15.90
C GLY A 99 -8.73 16.84 16.56
N HIS A 100 -7.66 16.48 15.85
CA HIS A 100 -6.31 16.50 16.43
C HIS A 100 -5.63 17.87 16.27
N LYS A 101 -4.99 18.37 17.33
CA LYS A 101 -4.41 19.73 17.36
C LYS A 101 -3.25 19.95 16.40
N ARG A 102 -2.50 18.90 16.06
CA ARG A 102 -1.27 18.99 15.24
C ARG A 102 -1.39 18.18 13.96
N TYR A 103 -0.85 18.71 12.87
CA TYR A 103 -0.86 18.10 11.55
C TYR A 103 0.14 16.96 11.44
N GLU A 104 1.39 17.18 11.87
CA GLU A 104 2.53 16.29 11.66
C GLU A 104 2.31 14.89 12.24
N PRO A 105 1.76 14.73 13.46
CA PRO A 105 1.48 13.40 13.99
C PRO A 105 0.45 12.62 13.16
N ILE A 106 -0.57 13.30 12.62
CA ILE A 106 -1.60 12.69 11.77
C ILE A 106 -1.01 12.30 10.42
N TRP A 107 -0.25 13.21 9.81
CA TRP A 107 0.45 12.95 8.56
C TRP A 107 1.41 11.76 8.69
N LEU A 108 2.19 11.68 9.79
CA LEU A 108 3.09 10.57 10.07
C LEU A 108 2.31 9.26 10.30
N MET A 109 1.22 9.31 11.06
CA MET A 109 0.33 8.16 11.27
C MET A 109 -0.17 7.59 9.94
N MET A 110 -0.65 8.45 9.03
CA MET A 110 -1.10 8.02 7.71
C MET A 110 0.02 7.36 6.91
N HIS A 111 1.24 7.88 6.95
CA HIS A 111 2.38 7.24 6.28
C HIS A 111 2.75 5.89 6.87
N LYS A 112 2.73 5.74 8.20
CA LYS A 112 2.94 4.44 8.85
C LYS A 112 1.88 3.42 8.39
N ILE A 113 0.62 3.83 8.27
CA ILE A 113 -0.45 2.97 7.74
C ILE A 113 -0.18 2.58 6.28
N ARG A 114 0.23 3.53 5.43
CA ARG A 114 0.59 3.26 4.02
C ARG A 114 1.78 2.32 3.88
N LEU A 115 2.76 2.41 4.78
CA LEU A 115 3.86 1.45 4.85
C LEU A 115 3.34 0.05 5.15
N SER A 116 2.51 -0.12 6.18
CA SER A 116 1.89 -1.43 6.48
C SER A 116 1.06 -1.99 5.32
N MET A 117 0.34 -1.13 4.58
CA MET A 117 -0.37 -1.51 3.36
C MET A 117 0.59 -2.09 2.31
N GLY A 118 1.73 -1.42 2.08
CA GLY A 118 2.76 -1.88 1.14
C GLY A 118 3.40 -3.19 1.58
N GLN A 119 3.86 -3.27 2.83
CA GLN A 119 4.48 -4.49 3.35
C GLN A 119 3.52 -5.70 3.33
N ARG A 120 2.20 -5.48 3.46
CA ARG A 120 1.22 -6.57 3.30
C ARG A 120 1.18 -7.07 1.86
N ASP A 121 1.27 -6.17 0.88
CA ASP A 121 1.28 -6.50 -0.54
C ASP A 121 2.64 -7.01 -1.04
N GLU A 122 3.74 -6.77 -0.31
CA GLU A 122 5.04 -7.39 -0.55
C GLU A 122 5.03 -8.91 -0.31
N LYS A 123 4.06 -9.45 0.46
CA LYS A 123 4.00 -10.88 0.84
C LYS A 123 3.57 -11.84 -0.28
N TYR A 124 3.18 -11.33 -1.44
CA TYR A 124 2.79 -12.15 -2.59
C TYR A 124 3.29 -11.51 -3.88
N THR A 125 3.42 -12.28 -4.95
CA THR A 125 3.73 -11.81 -6.29
C THR A 125 2.49 -11.89 -7.19
N LEU A 126 2.54 -11.20 -8.33
CA LEU A 126 1.53 -11.31 -9.38
C LEU A 126 1.81 -12.56 -10.23
N ASP A 127 0.75 -13.28 -10.58
CA ASP A 127 0.81 -14.51 -11.37
C ASP A 127 0.01 -14.41 -12.67
N GLY A 128 0.12 -15.44 -13.51
CA GLY A 128 -0.63 -15.56 -14.76
C GLY A 128 -0.20 -14.54 -15.82
N TYR A 129 -1.17 -13.85 -16.43
CA TYR A 129 -0.91 -12.83 -17.44
C TYR A 129 -0.81 -11.44 -16.80
N ILE A 130 0.32 -10.76 -17.03
CA ILE A 130 0.62 -9.48 -16.40
C ILE A 130 0.87 -8.44 -17.48
N GLU A 131 0.12 -7.34 -17.45
CA GLU A 131 0.43 -6.12 -18.20
C GLU A 131 1.39 -5.28 -17.37
N MET A 132 2.50 -4.84 -17.96
CA MET A 132 3.49 -4.00 -17.28
C MET A 132 3.87 -2.80 -18.13
N ASP A 133 3.94 -1.63 -17.50
CA ASP A 133 4.28 -0.35 -18.12
C ASP A 133 4.84 0.61 -17.06
N GLU A 134 5.48 1.70 -17.49
CA GLU A 134 6.01 2.71 -16.59
C GLU A 134 5.02 3.86 -16.34
N GLY A 135 4.95 4.26 -15.07
CA GLY A 135 4.22 5.41 -14.61
C GLY A 135 5.15 6.57 -14.27
N PHE A 136 4.76 7.76 -14.70
CA PHE A 136 5.42 9.02 -14.34
C PHE A 136 4.48 9.86 -13.49
N PHE A 137 4.87 10.13 -12.25
CA PHE A 137 4.04 10.82 -11.26
C PHE A 137 4.65 12.17 -10.89
N GLU A 138 3.82 13.18 -10.74
CA GLU A 138 4.26 14.49 -10.30
C GLU A 138 4.70 14.43 -8.83
N GLY A 139 5.98 14.74 -8.59
CA GLY A 139 6.56 14.91 -7.26
C GLY A 139 6.61 16.37 -6.86
N HIS A 140 7.42 16.68 -5.85
CA HIS A 140 7.74 18.06 -5.50
C HIS A 140 8.51 18.73 -6.64
N ARG A 141 8.34 20.05 -6.80
CA ARG A 141 9.08 20.80 -7.83
C ARG A 141 10.57 20.73 -7.52
N LYS A 142 11.35 20.25 -8.48
CA LYS A 142 12.81 20.23 -8.43
C LYS A 142 13.38 21.39 -9.23
N HIS A 143 14.40 22.02 -8.66
CA HIS A 143 15.20 23.04 -9.31
C HIS A 143 16.60 22.49 -9.56
N ASN A 144 17.22 22.92 -10.65
CA ASN A 144 18.62 22.71 -10.95
C ASN A 144 19.49 23.55 -10.00
N GLN A 145 20.81 23.32 -10.01
CA GLN A 145 21.76 24.04 -9.15
C GLN A 145 21.76 25.56 -9.40
N ASP A 146 21.41 25.98 -10.62
CA ASP A 146 21.27 27.38 -11.03
C ASP A 146 19.90 27.99 -10.68
N GLY A 147 19.04 27.27 -9.96
CA GLY A 147 17.70 27.72 -9.59
C GLY A 147 16.65 27.60 -10.71
N SER A 148 17.07 27.27 -11.95
CA SER A 148 16.13 27.01 -13.04
C SER A 148 15.32 25.74 -12.75
N PRO A 149 14.04 25.65 -13.16
CA PRO A 149 13.25 24.49 -12.80
C PRO A 149 13.67 23.30 -13.69
N ALA A 150 13.93 22.12 -13.10
CA ALA A 150 14.55 20.96 -13.77
C ALA A 150 13.76 20.47 -15.01
N LYS A 151 14.32 19.64 -15.90
CA LYS A 151 13.51 19.10 -17.02
C LYS A 151 12.33 18.28 -16.48
N GLU A 152 11.19 18.30 -17.17
CA GLU A 152 9.94 17.67 -16.70
C GLU A 152 10.13 16.18 -16.34
N LEU A 153 10.85 15.44 -17.18
CA LEU A 153 11.21 14.04 -16.97
C LEU A 153 12.04 13.78 -15.70
N ASP A 154 12.84 14.77 -15.27
CA ASP A 154 13.68 14.68 -14.07
C ASP A 154 12.91 15.14 -12.81
N ARG A 155 11.85 15.93 -13.00
CA ARG A 155 10.91 16.30 -11.93
C ARG A 155 9.97 15.14 -11.57
N GLN A 156 9.64 14.29 -12.53
CA GLN A 156 8.69 13.20 -12.32
C GLN A 156 9.31 12.02 -11.57
N VAL A 157 8.55 11.49 -10.63
CA VAL A 157 8.86 10.24 -9.95
C VAL A 157 8.44 9.09 -10.86
N LYS A 158 9.39 8.18 -11.14
CA LYS A 158 9.20 7.06 -12.07
C LYS A 158 8.84 5.82 -11.28
N ALA A 159 7.91 5.02 -11.79
CA ALA A 159 7.57 3.71 -11.23
C ALA A 159 7.31 2.70 -12.34
N VAL A 160 7.56 1.42 -12.05
CA VAL A 160 7.04 0.32 -12.86
C VAL A 160 5.70 -0.09 -12.25
N ALA A 161 4.66 -0.16 -13.09
CA ALA A 161 3.35 -0.68 -12.71
C ALA A 161 3.12 -2.02 -13.39
N ALA A 162 2.54 -2.97 -12.65
CA ALA A 162 2.18 -4.27 -13.16
C ALA A 162 0.76 -4.63 -12.73
N VAL A 163 -0.06 -5.12 -13.66
CA VAL A 163 -1.43 -5.55 -13.40
C VAL A 163 -1.64 -6.97 -13.91
N SER A 164 -1.95 -7.89 -13.00
CA SER A 164 -2.41 -9.23 -13.36
C SER A 164 -3.82 -9.18 -13.93
N ARG A 165 -4.09 -9.96 -14.97
CA ARG A 165 -5.40 -10.08 -15.64
C ARG A 165 -5.84 -11.52 -15.77
N GLN A 166 -7.14 -11.70 -15.87
CA GLN A 166 -7.77 -12.99 -16.15
C GLN A 166 -8.85 -12.82 -17.22
N PRO A 167 -9.16 -13.87 -18.00
CA PRO A 167 -10.25 -13.82 -18.97
C PRO A 167 -11.60 -13.58 -18.28
N VAL A 168 -12.50 -12.94 -19.00
CA VAL A 168 -13.93 -12.87 -18.67
C VAL A 168 -14.61 -14.08 -19.30
N PRO A 169 -15.38 -14.86 -18.53
CA PRO A 169 -16.18 -15.97 -19.05
C PRO A 169 -17.01 -15.57 -20.27
N ALA A 170 -17.14 -16.45 -21.27
CA ALA A 170 -17.76 -16.15 -22.56
C ALA A 170 -19.20 -15.63 -22.42
N ASP A 171 -19.96 -16.19 -21.47
CA ASP A 171 -21.32 -15.79 -21.10
C ASP A 171 -21.43 -14.35 -20.56
N LYS A 172 -20.31 -13.75 -20.13
CA LYS A 172 -20.25 -12.39 -19.57
C LYS A 172 -19.49 -11.41 -20.45
N GLN A 173 -19.08 -11.81 -21.65
CA GLN A 173 -18.40 -10.93 -22.59
C GLN A 173 -19.38 -9.93 -23.20
N GLN A 174 -18.92 -8.70 -23.38
CA GLN A 174 -19.71 -7.62 -23.98
C GLN A 174 -18.91 -7.03 -25.14
N LYS A 175 -19.58 -6.78 -26.28
CA LYS A 175 -18.96 -6.34 -27.55
C LYS A 175 -18.02 -5.13 -27.42
N HIS A 176 -18.29 -4.24 -26.47
CA HIS A 176 -17.54 -2.99 -26.28
C HIS A 176 -16.69 -2.97 -25.00
N ARG A 177 -16.48 -4.11 -24.34
CA ARG A 177 -15.64 -4.23 -23.14
C ARG A 177 -14.48 -5.19 -23.39
N SER A 178 -13.39 -4.97 -22.66
CA SER A 178 -12.26 -5.91 -22.67
C SER A 178 -12.73 -7.32 -22.29
N HIS A 179 -12.25 -8.33 -23.01
CA HIS A 179 -12.51 -9.75 -22.72
C HIS A 179 -11.69 -10.26 -21.52
N THR A 180 -11.03 -9.35 -20.80
CA THR A 180 -10.25 -9.66 -19.61
C THR A 180 -10.74 -8.77 -18.46
N LYS A 181 -10.31 -9.07 -17.24
CA LYS A 181 -10.53 -8.23 -16.07
C LYS A 181 -9.25 -8.17 -15.25
N ALA A 182 -8.92 -6.97 -14.74
CA ALA A 182 -7.82 -6.82 -13.78
C ALA A 182 -8.08 -7.65 -12.51
N ARG A 183 -7.04 -8.27 -11.96
CA ARG A 183 -7.04 -8.93 -10.66
C ARG A 183 -6.35 -8.05 -9.63
N TYR A 184 -5.02 -8.03 -9.65
CA TYR A 184 -4.17 -7.34 -8.70
C TYR A 184 -3.17 -6.43 -9.39
N VAL A 185 -2.82 -5.32 -8.74
CA VAL A 185 -1.84 -4.33 -9.19
C VAL A 185 -0.69 -4.25 -8.20
N LYS A 186 0.52 -4.02 -8.73
CA LYS A 186 1.70 -3.59 -7.98
C LYS A 186 2.34 -2.40 -8.67
N MET A 187 2.93 -1.50 -7.89
CA MET A 187 3.67 -0.36 -8.41
C MET A 187 4.89 -0.09 -7.52
N ASN A 188 6.08 -0.10 -8.12
CA ASN A 188 7.34 0.14 -7.41
C ASN A 188 8.11 1.28 -8.06
N LEU A 189 8.61 2.21 -7.26
CA LEU A 189 9.47 3.30 -7.73
C LEU A 189 10.77 2.77 -8.34
N VAL A 190 11.26 3.46 -9.36
CA VAL A 190 12.55 3.19 -10.01
C VAL A 190 13.30 4.50 -10.21
N GLU A 191 14.63 4.44 -10.16
CA GLU A 191 15.46 5.66 -10.27
C GLU A 191 15.59 6.13 -11.72
N ARG A 192 16.07 5.27 -12.64
CA ARG A 192 16.47 5.69 -14.00
C ARG A 192 15.78 4.95 -15.13
N LEU A 193 14.80 4.08 -14.85
CA LEU A 193 14.14 3.19 -15.83
C LEU A 193 15.16 2.40 -16.68
N ALA A 194 16.35 2.13 -16.12
CA ALA A 194 17.33 1.28 -16.78
C ALA A 194 16.92 -0.19 -16.65
N ASN A 195 17.42 -1.04 -17.55
CA ASN A 195 17.21 -2.49 -17.52
C ASN A 195 17.44 -3.10 -16.13
N LYS A 196 18.53 -2.69 -15.45
CA LYS A 196 18.86 -3.18 -14.11
C LYS A 196 17.83 -2.77 -13.05
N ASP A 197 17.33 -1.53 -13.12
CA ASP A 197 16.40 -0.97 -12.14
C ASP A 197 15.02 -1.62 -12.30
N VAL A 198 14.55 -1.69 -13.56
CA VAL A 198 13.28 -2.34 -13.91
C VAL A 198 13.32 -3.80 -13.53
N ARG A 199 14.38 -4.55 -13.87
CA ARG A 199 14.52 -5.96 -13.45
C ARG A 199 14.48 -6.11 -11.93
N TYR A 200 15.23 -5.27 -11.22
CA TYR A 200 15.36 -5.36 -9.76
C TYR A 200 14.03 -5.14 -9.04
N GLU A 201 13.18 -4.24 -9.54
CA GLU A 201 11.83 -4.05 -8.98
C GLU A 201 10.84 -5.09 -9.49
N SER A 202 10.85 -5.41 -10.79
CA SER A 202 9.91 -6.36 -11.39
C SER A 202 10.02 -7.76 -10.77
N GLN A 203 11.22 -8.24 -10.43
CA GLN A 203 11.40 -9.55 -9.77
C GLN A 203 10.72 -9.64 -8.38
N LYS A 204 10.47 -8.51 -7.72
CA LYS A 204 9.71 -8.45 -6.45
C LYS A 204 8.20 -8.41 -6.68
N MET A 205 7.79 -8.12 -7.91
CA MET A 205 6.40 -7.89 -8.27
C MET A 205 5.77 -9.12 -8.93
N ILE A 206 6.52 -9.88 -9.72
CA ILE A 206 6.01 -10.96 -10.56
C ILE A 206 6.51 -12.33 -10.10
N ALA A 207 5.69 -13.35 -10.29
CA ALA A 207 6.09 -14.74 -10.11
C ALA A 207 6.89 -15.23 -11.33
N GLY A 208 7.81 -16.18 -11.12
CA GLY A 208 8.69 -16.68 -12.18
C GLY A 208 7.92 -17.37 -13.31
N GLU A 209 6.78 -17.96 -13.01
CA GLU A 209 5.88 -18.64 -13.94
C GLU A 209 4.98 -17.70 -14.75
N ALA A 210 5.02 -16.39 -14.50
CA ALA A 210 4.14 -15.44 -15.16
C ALA A 210 4.47 -15.24 -16.65
N THR A 211 3.45 -14.87 -17.43
CA THR A 211 3.60 -14.30 -18.77
C THR A 211 3.43 -12.79 -18.68
N VAL A 212 4.50 -12.05 -18.96
CA VAL A 212 4.51 -10.59 -18.90
C VAL A 212 4.38 -10.00 -20.30
N LEU A 213 3.42 -9.11 -20.47
CA LEU A 213 3.21 -8.31 -21.66
C LEU A 213 3.70 -6.88 -21.38
N THR A 214 4.56 -6.36 -22.25
CA THR A 214 5.05 -4.98 -22.19
C THR A 214 4.97 -4.33 -23.56
N ASP A 215 5.11 -3.01 -23.59
CA ASP A 215 5.46 -2.33 -24.84
C ASP A 215 6.86 -2.74 -25.33
N GLY A 216 7.24 -2.23 -26.51
CA GLY A 216 8.53 -2.51 -27.13
C GLY A 216 9.72 -1.82 -26.49
N LYS A 217 9.61 -1.18 -25.31
CA LYS A 217 10.69 -0.35 -24.78
C LYS A 217 11.92 -1.17 -24.35
N PRO A 218 13.13 -0.65 -24.57
CA PRO A 218 14.36 -1.36 -24.23
C PRO A 218 14.51 -1.73 -22.75
N CYS A 219 13.92 -0.96 -21.83
CA CYS A 219 14.01 -1.18 -20.38
C CYS A 219 13.40 -2.51 -19.91
N TYR A 220 12.52 -3.13 -20.72
CA TYR A 220 11.90 -4.42 -20.44
C TYR A 220 12.68 -5.61 -21.03
N ASN A 221 13.79 -5.38 -21.75
CA ASN A 221 14.53 -6.44 -22.44
C ASN A 221 15.04 -7.57 -21.51
N THR A 222 15.20 -7.28 -20.22
CA THR A 222 15.72 -8.22 -19.23
C THR A 222 14.64 -9.01 -18.51
N LEU A 223 13.35 -8.76 -18.77
CA LEU A 223 12.24 -9.47 -18.13
C LEU A 223 12.23 -10.97 -18.46
N LYS A 224 12.72 -11.36 -19.64
CA LYS A 224 12.88 -12.77 -20.04
C LYS A 224 13.72 -13.62 -19.07
N ALA A 225 14.52 -13.00 -18.20
CA ALA A 225 15.33 -13.68 -17.20
C ALA A 225 14.61 -13.90 -15.86
N ILE A 226 13.41 -13.37 -15.69
CA ILE A 226 12.65 -13.41 -14.43
C ILE A 226 11.19 -13.85 -14.61
N CYS A 227 10.78 -14.21 -15.82
CA CYS A 227 9.46 -14.76 -16.12
C CYS A 227 9.54 -15.85 -17.20
N VAL A 228 8.56 -16.76 -17.23
CA VAL A 228 8.49 -17.85 -18.22
C VAL A 228 8.36 -17.32 -19.63
N LYS A 229 7.60 -16.23 -19.82
CA LYS A 229 7.39 -15.65 -21.13
C LYS A 229 7.30 -14.13 -21.07
N HIS A 230 8.14 -13.46 -21.85
CA HIS A 230 8.04 -12.02 -22.10
C HIS A 230 7.51 -11.78 -23.52
N GLN A 231 6.32 -11.20 -23.63
CA GLN A 231 5.68 -10.82 -24.89
C GLN A 231 5.80 -9.31 -25.09
N LYS A 232 6.57 -8.91 -26.10
CA LYS A 232 6.67 -7.50 -26.51
C LYS A 232 5.58 -7.21 -27.52
N MET A 233 4.70 -6.26 -27.22
CA MET A 233 3.73 -5.76 -28.20
C MET A 233 4.23 -4.44 -28.76
N VAL A 234 4.74 -4.48 -29.98
CA VAL A 234 5.11 -3.26 -30.73
C VAL A 234 3.88 -2.84 -31.52
N VAL A 235 3.33 -1.68 -31.16
CA VAL A 235 2.12 -1.15 -31.81
C VAL A 235 2.53 0.04 -32.64
N THR A 236 2.26 -0.01 -33.94
CA THR A 236 2.53 1.08 -34.89
C THR A 236 1.53 2.22 -34.78
N ASP A 237 0.30 1.96 -34.31
CA ASP A 237 -0.73 2.98 -34.06
C ASP A 237 -0.95 3.24 -32.55
N LYS A 238 -0.67 4.49 -32.12
CA LYS A 238 -0.88 4.94 -30.73
C LYS A 238 -2.33 4.81 -30.25
N LYS A 239 -3.32 4.78 -31.15
CA LYS A 239 -4.75 4.61 -30.79
C LYS A 239 -5.09 3.19 -30.36
N GLU A 240 -4.33 2.19 -30.79
CA GLU A 240 -4.55 0.77 -30.45
C GLU A 240 -3.79 0.33 -29.18
N VAL A 241 -2.80 1.11 -28.73
CA VAL A 241 -1.99 0.83 -27.53
C VAL A 241 -2.87 0.68 -26.26
N SER A 242 -3.84 1.57 -26.08
CA SER A 242 -4.77 1.54 -24.94
C SER A 242 -5.72 0.34 -24.94
N LYS A 243 -5.89 -0.33 -26.09
CA LYS A 243 -6.69 -1.56 -26.21
C LYS A 243 -5.90 -2.81 -25.86
N LEU A 244 -4.57 -2.76 -25.98
CA LEU A 244 -3.67 -3.88 -25.72
C LEU A 244 -3.23 -3.97 -24.26
N PHE A 245 -3.12 -2.83 -23.57
CA PHE A 245 -2.72 -2.74 -22.16
C PHE A 245 -3.73 -1.96 -21.29
N PRO A 246 -5.04 -2.26 -21.39
CA PRO A 246 -6.06 -1.42 -20.79
C PRO A 246 -5.90 -1.33 -19.27
N TRP A 247 -5.48 -2.40 -18.59
CA TRP A 247 -5.53 -2.44 -17.13
C TRP A 247 -4.39 -1.67 -16.48
N VAL A 248 -3.17 -1.80 -16.98
CA VAL A 248 -2.02 -1.04 -16.44
C VAL A 248 -2.16 0.45 -16.74
N HIS A 249 -2.63 0.84 -17.93
CA HIS A 249 -2.90 2.25 -18.28
C HIS A 249 -4.02 2.86 -17.43
N ILE A 250 -5.12 2.12 -17.25
CA ILE A 250 -6.21 2.56 -16.35
C ILE A 250 -5.70 2.71 -14.92
N ALA A 251 -4.89 1.76 -14.42
CA ALA A 251 -4.34 1.82 -13.08
C ALA A 251 -3.43 3.06 -12.89
N ILE A 252 -2.48 3.29 -13.79
CA ILE A 252 -1.60 4.46 -13.78
C ILE A 252 -2.43 5.75 -13.84
N SER A 253 -3.39 5.85 -14.77
CA SER A 253 -4.26 7.03 -14.92
C SER A 253 -5.05 7.33 -13.64
N ASN A 254 -5.61 6.30 -13.02
CA ASN A 254 -6.38 6.44 -11.77
C ASN A 254 -5.50 6.92 -10.60
N VAL A 255 -4.27 6.42 -10.49
CA VAL A 255 -3.32 6.90 -9.47
C VAL A 255 -2.97 8.36 -9.70
N LYS A 256 -2.62 8.75 -10.94
CA LYS A 256 -2.30 10.14 -11.27
C LYS A 256 -3.42 11.08 -10.88
N LYS A 257 -4.67 10.76 -11.26
CA LYS A 257 -5.86 11.54 -10.89
C LYS A 257 -6.07 11.61 -9.38
N LYS A 258 -5.85 10.51 -8.66
CA LYS A 258 -5.98 10.45 -7.20
C LYS A 258 -4.94 11.33 -6.51
N ILE A 259 -3.67 11.25 -6.94
CA ILE A 259 -2.59 12.06 -6.38
C ILE A 259 -2.87 13.54 -6.63
N LEU A 260 -3.11 13.92 -7.89
CA LEU A 260 -3.36 15.30 -8.28
C LEU A 260 -4.59 15.91 -7.57
N GLY A 261 -5.65 15.12 -7.37
CA GLY A 261 -6.88 15.60 -6.76
C GLY A 261 -6.88 15.69 -5.22
N LEU A 262 -5.95 15.04 -4.52
CA LEU A 262 -5.98 14.94 -3.04
C LEU A 262 -4.71 15.42 -2.35
N HIS A 263 -3.59 15.41 -3.06
CA HIS A 263 -2.27 15.61 -2.48
C HIS A 263 -1.53 16.68 -3.27
N HIS A 264 -0.84 17.57 -2.56
CA HIS A 264 -0.06 18.63 -3.16
C HIS A 264 1.40 18.46 -2.73
N GLN A 265 2.34 18.66 -3.67
CA GLN A 265 3.79 18.69 -3.42
C GLN A 265 4.32 17.47 -2.65
N ILE A 266 4.01 16.26 -3.12
CA ILE A 266 4.52 15.03 -2.52
C ILE A 266 6.04 14.96 -2.70
N LYS A 267 6.80 14.96 -1.58
CA LYS A 267 8.23 14.66 -1.65
C LYS A 267 8.44 13.23 -2.15
N ASP A 268 9.40 13.05 -3.04
CA ASP A 268 9.67 11.80 -3.77
C ASP A 268 9.83 10.60 -2.83
N VAL A 269 10.48 10.79 -1.69
CA VAL A 269 10.70 9.78 -0.65
C VAL A 269 9.40 9.16 -0.09
N TYR A 270 8.27 9.86 -0.21
CA TYR A 270 6.96 9.38 0.23
C TYR A 270 6.10 8.85 -0.91
N MET A 271 6.51 8.99 -2.17
CA MET A 271 5.67 8.61 -3.32
C MET A 271 5.27 7.12 -3.26
N GLN A 272 6.20 6.24 -2.88
CA GLN A 272 5.92 4.81 -2.73
C GLN A 272 4.79 4.54 -1.73
N ASN A 273 4.68 5.33 -0.66
CA ASN A 273 3.60 5.16 0.33
C ASN A 273 2.23 5.43 -0.30
N TYR A 274 2.10 6.44 -1.15
CA TYR A 274 0.84 6.73 -1.84
C TYR A 274 0.49 5.65 -2.87
N LEU A 275 1.50 5.13 -3.58
CA LEU A 275 1.34 3.99 -4.49
C LEU A 275 0.90 2.73 -3.72
N ASN A 276 1.48 2.48 -2.55
CA ASN A 276 1.10 1.38 -1.66
C ASN A 276 -0.37 1.48 -1.25
N GLU A 277 -0.84 2.67 -0.86
CA GLU A 277 -2.26 2.89 -0.52
C GLU A 277 -3.18 2.56 -1.69
N PHE A 278 -2.82 3.00 -2.90
CA PHE A 278 -3.60 2.71 -4.09
C PHE A 278 -3.64 1.21 -4.39
N CYS A 279 -2.47 0.56 -4.42
CA CYS A 279 -2.38 -0.87 -4.72
C CYS A 279 -3.18 -1.69 -3.71
N TYR A 280 -2.99 -1.41 -2.42
CA TYR A 280 -3.67 -2.11 -1.34
C TYR A 280 -5.20 -2.04 -1.46
N LYS A 281 -5.73 -0.84 -1.73
CA LYS A 281 -7.17 -0.61 -1.91
C LYS A 281 -7.70 -1.23 -3.20
N PHE A 282 -6.95 -1.13 -4.30
CA PHE A 282 -7.32 -1.76 -5.57
C PHE A 282 -7.41 -3.28 -5.43
N ASN A 283 -6.40 -3.89 -4.82
CA ASN A 283 -6.28 -5.34 -4.63
C ASN A 283 -7.38 -5.92 -3.73
N ARG A 284 -8.02 -5.07 -2.92
CA ARG A 284 -9.10 -5.44 -2.00
C ARG A 284 -10.43 -4.77 -2.33
N ARG A 285 -10.61 -4.25 -3.54
CA ARG A 285 -11.79 -3.47 -3.95
C ARG A 285 -13.13 -4.21 -3.89
N PHE A 286 -13.09 -5.54 -3.80
CA PHE A 286 -14.25 -6.43 -3.69
C PHE A 286 -14.47 -6.99 -2.28
N PHE A 287 -13.67 -6.58 -1.29
CA PHE A 287 -13.81 -7.06 0.09
C PHE A 287 -14.97 -6.40 0.85
N GLY A 288 -15.64 -5.42 0.22
CA GLY A 288 -16.78 -4.71 0.80
C GLY A 288 -16.46 -4.20 2.21
N GLN A 289 -17.26 -4.66 3.17
CA GLN A 289 -17.16 -4.26 4.56
C GLN A 289 -15.94 -4.82 5.33
N ALA A 290 -15.28 -5.86 4.81
CA ALA A 290 -14.13 -6.50 5.45
C ALA A 290 -12.80 -5.76 5.24
N LEU A 291 -12.78 -4.68 4.45
CA LEU A 291 -11.56 -3.92 4.15
C LEU A 291 -10.89 -3.35 5.40
N PHE A 292 -11.71 -2.92 6.37
CA PHE A 292 -11.23 -2.47 7.68
C PHE A 292 -10.49 -3.58 8.41
N ASP A 293 -11.11 -4.76 8.56
CA ASP A 293 -10.52 -5.90 9.27
C ASP A 293 -9.22 -6.37 8.59
N ARG A 294 -9.17 -6.35 7.25
CA ARG A 294 -7.93 -6.65 6.52
C ARG A 294 -6.83 -5.63 6.82
N LEU A 295 -7.17 -4.36 7.00
CA LEU A 295 -6.21 -3.32 7.35
C LEU A 295 -5.73 -3.47 8.80
N ILE A 296 -6.60 -3.84 9.74
CA ILE A 296 -6.23 -4.16 11.12
C ILE A 296 -5.21 -5.29 11.16
N ILE A 297 -5.46 -6.39 10.43
CA ILE A 297 -4.49 -7.50 10.32
C ILE A 297 -3.14 -7.00 9.78
N ALA A 298 -3.16 -6.20 8.70
CA ALA A 298 -1.93 -5.68 8.11
C ALA A 298 -1.13 -4.82 9.10
N THR A 299 -1.81 -3.95 9.86
CA THR A 299 -1.17 -2.97 10.75
C THR A 299 -0.75 -3.52 12.11
N LEU A 300 -1.36 -4.62 12.56
CA LEU A 300 -0.98 -5.29 13.81
C LEU A 300 0.05 -6.40 13.62
N SER A 301 0.25 -6.87 12.39
CA SER A 301 1.14 -8.03 12.12
C SER A 301 2.64 -7.73 12.23
N GLN A 302 3.07 -6.48 12.11
CA GLN A 302 4.47 -6.09 12.10
C GLN A 302 4.65 -4.56 12.26
N PRO A 303 5.84 -4.08 12.68
CA PRO A 303 6.13 -2.66 12.75
C PRO A 303 6.20 -1.98 11.38
N TRP A 304 6.02 -0.66 11.37
CA TRP A 304 6.05 0.17 10.15
C TRP A 304 7.46 0.34 9.57
N TYR A 305 8.50 0.04 10.33
CA TYR A 305 9.90 0.06 9.90
C TYR A 305 10.39 -1.37 9.62
N LYS A 306 11.37 -1.52 8.71
CA LYS A 306 12.05 -2.81 8.55
C LYS A 306 12.95 -3.00 9.78
N PRO A 307 12.83 -4.11 10.53
CA PRO A 307 13.76 -4.40 11.61
C PRO A 307 15.18 -4.39 11.04
N SER A 308 16.09 -3.65 11.66
CA SER A 308 17.52 -3.85 11.44
C SER A 308 17.80 -5.32 11.72
N ARG A 309 18.38 -6.04 10.74
CA ARG A 309 18.94 -7.37 11.01
C ARG A 309 19.98 -7.16 12.12
N GLY A 310 19.66 -7.57 13.33
CA GLY A 310 20.62 -7.72 14.41
C GLY A 310 21.53 -8.91 14.14
#